data_AF-S0J3X8-F1
#
_entry.id   AF-S0J3X8-F1
#
_cell.length_a   1.000
_cell.length_b   1.000
_cell.length_c   1.000
_cell.angle_alpha   90.00
_cell.angle_beta   90.00
_cell.angle_gamma   90.00
#
_symmetry.space_group_name_H-M   'P 1'
#
loop_
_entity.id
_entity.type
_entity.pdbx_description
1 polymer ?
#
loop_
_entity_poly.entity_id
_entity_poly.type
_entity_poly.pdbx_seq_one_letter_code
_entity_poly.pdbx_strand_id
1 'polypeptide(L)'
;MKLEDMVMVVENQKGTETNFLMDLTDYMKEIWSRFAEPVADAIGALYKTKEGGTDWSDLYFAANKSVHASFCTGEPQLRGFLAGKFNNGEWSFDEGRCSKECLDVLRIYNLKPDGQPLFPYLHYEPVEHTFHAGEVLHNMNGNDYRVLAALSPDDLLVMSLTDSQLIVGRGVKLYERYPKGERPDDDSVVTGIEWDHGVYLGSDITRVDFDILKQEYGEPDRVENVSDLRDMVRKNFWMQKNVEMKEGLPGRVRNAARDGLEDTFGTSEPDVFDKMLDKGMYDGMYHAKEEQKQISGPSR
;
A
#
# COMPACT_ATOMS: atom_id res chain seq x y z
N MET A 1 3.85 16.53 -15.41
CA MET A 1 3.02 17.15 -14.33
C MET A 1 2.49 16.03 -13.45
N LYS A 2 2.51 16.19 -12.12
CA LYS A 2 1.99 15.15 -11.22
C LYS A 2 0.47 15.18 -11.15
N LEU A 3 -0.13 14.05 -10.78
CA LEU A 3 -1.56 13.93 -10.58
C LEU A 3 -2.07 14.95 -9.55
N GLU A 4 -1.33 15.16 -8.46
CA GLU A 4 -1.71 16.02 -7.34
C GLU A 4 -1.55 17.53 -7.60
N ASP A 5 -1.04 17.88 -8.78
CA ASP A 5 -0.95 19.26 -9.25
C ASP A 5 -2.13 19.64 -10.17
N MET A 6 -2.95 18.66 -10.55
CA MET A 6 -4.16 18.86 -11.35
C MET A 6 -5.28 19.48 -10.52
N VAL A 7 -5.94 20.49 -11.06
CA VAL A 7 -7.13 21.13 -10.49
C VAL A 7 -8.37 20.57 -11.20
N MET A 8 -9.22 19.90 -10.44
CA MET A 8 -10.55 19.47 -10.89
C MET A 8 -11.52 20.64 -10.72
N VAL A 9 -12.28 20.97 -11.77
CA VAL A 9 -13.18 22.12 -11.77
C VAL A 9 -14.58 21.71 -12.19
N VAL A 10 -15.58 22.05 -11.37
CA VAL A 10 -17.01 21.96 -11.69
C VAL A 10 -17.55 23.39 -11.81
N GLU A 11 -17.91 23.80 -13.02
CA GLU A 11 -18.64 25.05 -13.23
C GLU A 11 -20.14 24.76 -13.26
N ASN A 12 -20.92 25.44 -12.42
CA ASN A 12 -22.37 25.42 -12.50
C ASN A 12 -22.86 26.68 -13.20
N GLN A 13 -23.69 26.51 -14.23
CA GLN A 13 -24.41 27.59 -14.87
C GLN A 13 -25.90 27.23 -14.94
N LYS A 14 -26.71 27.88 -14.10
CA LYS A 14 -28.16 27.70 -14.04
C LYS A 14 -28.61 26.24 -13.85
N GLY A 15 -27.84 25.45 -13.08
CA GLY A 15 -28.16 24.06 -12.78
C GLY A 15 -27.63 23.03 -13.78
N THR A 16 -26.99 23.48 -14.87
CA THR A 16 -26.17 22.61 -15.73
C THR A 16 -24.72 22.72 -15.31
N GLU A 17 -24.07 21.58 -15.09
CA GLU A 17 -22.70 21.52 -14.62
C GLU A 17 -21.74 21.12 -15.74
N THR A 18 -20.55 21.71 -15.74
CA THR A 18 -19.50 21.41 -16.71
C THR A 18 -18.21 21.13 -15.97
N ASN A 19 -17.69 19.91 -16.16
CA ASN A 19 -16.46 19.45 -15.56
C ASN A 19 -15.30 19.67 -16.55
N PHE A 20 -14.17 20.13 -16.05
CA PHE A 20 -12.92 20.24 -16.81
C PHE A 20 -11.72 20.23 -15.86
N LEU A 21 -10.53 20.01 -16.41
CA LEU A 21 -9.28 19.85 -15.66
C LEU A 21 -8.30 20.94 -16.04
N MET A 22 -7.73 21.64 -15.06
CA MET A 22 -6.76 22.70 -15.32
C MET A 22 -5.48 22.48 -14.53
N ASP A 23 -4.37 22.97 -15.06
CA ASP A 23 -3.22 23.26 -14.21
C ASP A 23 -3.48 24.55 -13.40
N LEU A 24 -2.63 24.83 -12.41
CA LEU A 24 -2.78 26.02 -11.58
C LEU A 24 -2.70 27.33 -12.39
N THR A 25 -1.88 27.37 -13.43
CA THR A 25 -1.63 28.57 -14.24
C THR A 25 -2.86 28.94 -15.05
N ASP A 26 -3.49 27.98 -15.70
CA ASP A 26 -4.70 28.17 -16.49
C ASP A 26 -5.92 28.42 -15.60
N TYR A 27 -6.01 27.74 -14.45
CA TYR A 27 -7.02 28.07 -13.45
C TYR A 27 -6.90 29.52 -12.97
N MET A 28 -5.68 29.99 -12.65
CA MET A 28 -5.45 31.39 -12.29
C MET A 28 -5.89 32.36 -13.38
N LYS A 29 -5.58 32.09 -14.66
CA LYS A 29 -6.02 32.93 -15.79
C LYS A 29 -7.54 32.95 -15.92
N GLU A 30 -8.19 31.80 -15.78
CA GLU A 30 -9.64 31.65 -15.86
C GLU A 30 -10.32 32.49 -14.76
N ILE A 31 -9.87 32.36 -13.51
CA ILE A 31 -10.37 33.16 -12.38
C ILE A 31 -10.07 34.65 -12.59
N TRP A 32 -8.85 35.02 -12.98
CA TRP A 32 -8.47 36.41 -13.24
C TRP A 32 -9.35 37.08 -14.29
N SER A 33 -9.69 36.35 -15.36
CA SER A 33 -10.56 36.88 -16.42
C SER A 33 -12.00 37.13 -15.97
N ARG A 34 -12.42 36.53 -14.86
CA ARG A 34 -13.80 36.52 -14.34
C ARG A 34 -13.98 37.35 -13.06
N PHE A 35 -12.90 37.67 -12.35
CA PHE A 35 -12.89 38.42 -11.09
C PHE A 35 -12.42 39.86 -11.24
N ALA A 36 -13.01 40.75 -10.44
CA ALA A 36 -12.48 42.09 -10.14
C ALA A 36 -11.87 42.20 -8.72
N GLU A 37 -12.12 41.21 -7.85
CA GLU A 37 -11.68 41.10 -6.44
C GLU A 37 -10.51 40.09 -6.27
N PRO A 38 -9.84 39.99 -5.09
CA PRO A 38 -8.49 39.44 -5.01
C PRO A 38 -8.44 37.94 -5.34
N VAL A 39 -7.91 37.63 -6.52
CA VAL A 39 -7.54 36.29 -6.98
C VAL A 39 -6.71 35.52 -5.92
N ALA A 40 -5.95 36.25 -5.09
CA ALA A 40 -5.18 35.67 -3.98
C ALA A 40 -6.05 34.87 -2.99
N ASP A 41 -7.25 35.33 -2.65
CA ASP A 41 -8.11 34.64 -1.69
C ASP A 41 -8.70 33.36 -2.28
N ALA A 42 -9.07 33.41 -3.57
CA ALA A 42 -9.55 32.25 -4.32
C ALA A 42 -8.47 31.16 -4.46
N ILE A 43 -7.23 31.58 -4.72
CA ILE A 43 -6.09 30.66 -4.79
C ILE A 43 -5.75 30.12 -3.40
N GLY A 44 -5.79 30.95 -2.35
CA GLY A 44 -5.60 30.50 -0.98
C GLY A 44 -6.65 29.46 -0.55
N ALA A 45 -7.91 29.64 -0.95
CA ALA A 45 -8.96 28.65 -0.73
C ALA A 45 -8.70 27.34 -1.48
N LEU A 46 -8.25 27.42 -2.75
CA LEU A 46 -7.87 26.23 -3.50
C LEU A 46 -6.72 25.46 -2.83
N TYR A 47 -5.68 26.14 -2.35
CA TYR A 47 -4.55 25.47 -1.68
C TYR A 47 -4.96 24.73 -0.39
N LYS A 48 -5.98 25.20 0.33
CA LYS A 48 -6.53 24.46 1.49
C LYS A 48 -7.08 23.08 1.12
N THR A 49 -7.47 22.87 -0.13
CA THR A 49 -7.92 21.55 -0.60
C THR A 49 -6.78 20.54 -0.69
N LYS A 50 -5.57 21.01 -1.03
CA LYS A 50 -4.35 20.19 -1.06
C LYS A 50 -3.85 19.82 0.33
N GLU A 51 -4.09 20.69 1.30
CA GLU A 51 -3.71 20.50 2.72
C GLU A 51 -4.72 19.65 3.52
N GLY A 52 -5.80 19.18 2.89
CA GLY A 52 -6.87 18.43 3.56
C GLY A 52 -7.76 19.27 4.48
N GLY A 53 -7.73 20.61 4.32
CA GLY A 53 -8.54 21.54 5.12
C GLY A 53 -10.00 21.64 4.66
N THR A 54 -10.27 21.45 3.38
CA THR A 54 -11.62 21.46 2.76
C THR A 54 -11.63 20.58 1.51
N ASP A 55 -12.73 19.88 1.22
CA ASP A 55 -12.77 19.01 0.03
C ASP A 55 -12.78 19.81 -1.30
N TRP A 56 -13.41 20.99 -1.29
CA TRP A 56 -13.58 21.86 -2.45
C TRP A 56 -13.45 23.34 -2.06
N SER A 57 -12.99 24.15 -3.00
CA SER A 57 -13.00 25.61 -2.95
C SER A 57 -14.16 26.11 -3.80
N ASP A 58 -15.07 26.88 -3.19
CA ASP A 58 -16.27 27.38 -3.84
C ASP A 58 -16.16 28.87 -4.17
N LEU A 59 -16.45 29.23 -5.42
CA LEU A 59 -16.51 30.60 -5.90
C LEU A 59 -17.88 30.88 -6.51
N TYR A 60 -18.58 31.88 -5.99
CA TYR A 60 -19.91 32.27 -6.46
C TYR A 60 -19.82 33.59 -7.23
N PHE A 61 -20.15 33.56 -8.52
CA PHE A 61 -20.10 34.74 -9.41
C PHE A 61 -21.44 35.47 -9.46
N ALA A 62 -22.53 34.72 -9.38
CA ALA A 62 -23.90 35.22 -9.37
C ALA A 62 -24.82 34.13 -8.77
N ALA A 63 -26.08 34.47 -8.50
CA ALA A 63 -27.05 33.55 -7.88
C ALA A 63 -27.16 32.17 -8.58
N ASN A 64 -26.84 32.09 -9.88
CA ASN A 64 -26.91 30.86 -10.68
C ASN A 64 -25.61 30.58 -11.43
N LYS A 65 -24.47 31.08 -10.94
CA LYS A 65 -23.15 30.80 -11.54
C LYS A 65 -22.13 30.60 -10.43
N SER A 66 -21.57 29.40 -10.34
CA SER A 66 -20.51 29.04 -9.39
C SER A 66 -19.42 28.21 -10.06
N VAL A 67 -18.24 28.20 -9.44
CA VAL A 67 -17.14 27.29 -9.76
C VAL A 67 -16.72 26.62 -8.45
N HIS A 68 -16.65 25.30 -8.47
CA HIS A 68 -16.12 24.46 -7.41
C HIS A 68 -14.81 23.89 -7.92
N ALA A 69 -13.72 24.09 -7.20
CA ALA A 69 -12.40 23.62 -7.61
C ALA A 69 -11.66 22.90 -6.49
N SER A 70 -10.89 21.87 -6.82
CA SER A 70 -10.10 21.12 -5.84
C SER A 70 -8.84 20.56 -6.49
N PHE A 71 -7.72 20.55 -5.76
CA PHE A 71 -6.56 19.76 -6.19
C PHE A 71 -6.90 18.27 -6.12
N CYS A 72 -6.46 17.52 -7.13
CA CYS A 72 -6.59 16.08 -7.10
C CYS A 72 -5.72 15.50 -5.97
N THR A 73 -6.26 14.58 -5.19
CA THR A 73 -5.54 13.90 -4.10
C THR A 73 -5.15 12.46 -4.46
N GLY A 74 -5.59 11.96 -5.62
CA GLY A 74 -5.25 10.63 -6.08
C GLY A 74 -6.19 10.09 -7.17
N GLU A 75 -5.80 8.97 -7.76
CA GLU A 75 -6.51 8.33 -8.87
C GLU A 75 -7.99 8.01 -8.54
N PRO A 76 -8.36 7.53 -7.34
CA PRO A 76 -9.75 7.25 -6.99
C PRO A 76 -10.64 8.50 -7.03
N GLN A 77 -10.13 9.64 -6.57
CA GLN A 77 -10.87 10.90 -6.57
C GLN A 77 -11.07 11.40 -8.00
N LEU A 78 -10.02 11.35 -8.83
CA LEU A 78 -10.09 11.71 -10.24
C LEU A 78 -11.11 10.86 -11.00
N ARG A 79 -11.11 9.53 -10.81
CA ARG A 79 -12.11 8.63 -11.42
C ARG A 79 -13.53 9.00 -10.98
N GLY A 80 -13.72 9.37 -9.71
CA GLY A 80 -15.00 9.85 -9.20
C GLY A 80 -15.47 11.12 -9.88
N PHE A 81 -14.56 12.08 -10.09
CA PHE A 81 -14.84 13.34 -10.77
C PHE A 81 -15.23 13.15 -12.22
N LEU A 82 -14.46 12.34 -12.96
CA LEU A 82 -14.73 12.04 -14.37
C LEU A 82 -16.04 11.24 -14.56
N ALA A 83 -16.45 10.46 -13.56
CA ALA A 83 -17.72 9.74 -13.55
C ALA A 83 -18.91 10.59 -13.05
N GLY A 84 -18.68 11.87 -12.72
CA GLY A 84 -19.71 12.79 -12.27
C GLY A 84 -20.18 12.60 -10.82
N LYS A 85 -19.40 11.93 -9.96
CA LYS A 85 -19.79 11.69 -8.54
C LYS A 85 -19.90 12.96 -7.70
N PHE A 86 -19.30 14.05 -8.16
CA PHE A 86 -19.34 15.35 -7.48
C PHE A 86 -20.35 16.32 -8.11
N ASN A 87 -21.17 15.83 -9.03
CA ASN A 87 -22.19 16.62 -9.72
C ASN A 87 -23.56 16.40 -9.09
N ASN A 88 -24.35 17.48 -9.01
CA ASN A 88 -25.68 17.46 -8.41
C ASN A 88 -26.82 17.43 -9.45
N GLY A 89 -26.50 17.60 -10.74
CA GLY A 89 -27.48 17.72 -11.81
C GLY A 89 -27.01 17.16 -13.15
N GLU A 90 -27.63 17.63 -14.24
CA GLU A 90 -27.14 17.34 -15.59
C GLU A 90 -25.74 17.92 -15.75
N TRP A 91 -24.82 17.09 -16.23
CA TRP A 91 -23.43 17.47 -16.37
C TRP A 91 -22.82 17.00 -17.68
N SER A 92 -21.74 17.66 -18.07
CA SER A 92 -20.91 17.28 -19.22
C SER A 92 -19.44 17.53 -18.91
N PHE A 93 -18.54 16.88 -19.64
CA PHE A 93 -17.10 17.13 -19.55
C PHE A 93 -16.64 17.95 -20.76
N ASP A 94 -15.94 19.06 -20.52
CA ASP A 94 -15.42 19.94 -21.56
C ASP A 94 -13.91 19.75 -21.74
N GLU A 95 -13.55 18.83 -22.64
CA GLU A 95 -12.15 18.55 -23.01
C GLU A 95 -11.47 19.77 -23.62
N GLY A 96 -12.21 20.64 -24.32
CA GLY A 96 -11.65 21.83 -24.97
C GLY A 96 -11.18 22.91 -24.00
N ARG A 97 -11.65 22.87 -22.75
CA ARG A 97 -11.22 23.76 -21.66
C ARG A 97 -10.14 23.16 -20.78
N CYS A 98 -9.76 21.91 -21.02
CA CYS A 98 -8.74 21.28 -20.22
C CYS A 98 -7.34 21.78 -20.58
N SER A 99 -6.48 21.98 -19.57
CA SER A 99 -5.05 22.16 -19.82
C SER A 99 -4.49 20.91 -20.50
N LYS A 100 -3.57 21.09 -21.46
CA LYS A 100 -3.04 19.97 -22.26
C LYS A 100 -2.33 18.94 -21.39
N GLU A 101 -1.60 19.42 -20.40
CA GLU A 101 -0.87 18.65 -19.40
C GLU A 101 -1.83 17.77 -18.57
N CYS A 102 -3.06 18.22 -18.32
CA CYS A 102 -4.06 17.42 -17.62
C CYS A 102 -4.54 16.24 -18.48
N LEU A 103 -4.75 16.46 -19.78
CA LEU A 103 -5.14 15.40 -20.72
C LEU A 103 -4.02 14.37 -20.90
N ASP A 104 -2.76 14.82 -20.87
CA ASP A 104 -1.59 13.93 -20.86
C ASP A 104 -1.58 13.05 -19.60
N VAL A 105 -1.89 13.60 -18.42
CA VAL A 105 -2.04 12.81 -17.18
C VAL A 105 -3.18 11.81 -17.29
N LEU A 106 -4.35 12.18 -17.85
CA LEU A 106 -5.43 11.21 -18.08
C LEU A 106 -4.95 10.04 -18.95
N ARG A 107 -4.18 10.31 -20.02
CA ARG A 107 -3.59 9.25 -20.86
C ARG A 107 -2.68 8.33 -20.06
N ILE A 108 -1.77 8.87 -19.26
CA ILE A 108 -0.79 8.12 -18.45
C ILE A 108 -1.49 7.21 -17.45
N TYR A 109 -2.55 7.71 -16.80
CA TYR A 109 -3.38 6.93 -15.88
C TYR A 109 -4.42 6.06 -16.58
N ASN A 110 -4.40 6.02 -17.91
CA ASN A 110 -5.30 5.23 -18.75
C ASN A 110 -6.78 5.56 -18.49
N LEU A 111 -7.12 6.84 -18.44
CA LEU A 111 -8.46 7.38 -18.17
C LEU A 111 -9.01 8.13 -19.37
N LYS A 112 -10.30 7.95 -19.64
CA LYS A 112 -11.12 8.78 -20.53
C LYS A 112 -11.79 9.92 -19.75
N PRO A 113 -12.25 10.96 -20.45
CA PRO A 113 -13.12 12.02 -19.89
C PRO A 113 -14.37 11.54 -19.13
N ASP A 114 -14.88 10.33 -19.42
CA ASP A 114 -16.02 9.72 -18.73
C ASP A 114 -15.62 8.83 -17.53
N GLY A 115 -14.33 8.83 -17.18
CA GLY A 115 -13.74 8.04 -16.10
C GLY A 115 -13.52 6.57 -16.43
N GLN A 116 -13.95 6.11 -17.61
CA GLN A 116 -13.67 4.75 -18.06
C GLN A 116 -12.21 4.62 -18.48
N PRO A 117 -11.66 3.40 -18.48
CA PRO A 117 -10.32 3.19 -18.98
C PRO A 117 -10.18 3.61 -20.44
N LEU A 118 -9.10 4.32 -20.76
CA LEU A 118 -8.59 4.35 -22.13
C LEU A 118 -8.18 2.88 -22.47
N PHE A 119 -8.35 2.44 -23.71
CA PHE A 119 -7.69 1.21 -24.17
C PHE A 119 -6.68 1.70 -25.20
N PRO A 120 -5.38 1.45 -25.00
CA PRO A 120 -4.82 0.10 -25.07
C PRO A 120 -3.99 -0.31 -23.83
N TYR A 121 -3.68 -1.61 -23.75
CA TYR A 121 -2.91 -2.29 -22.70
C TYR A 121 -1.80 -1.42 -22.06
N LEU A 122 -1.81 -1.25 -20.74
CA LEU A 122 -0.66 -0.70 -20.00
C LEU A 122 0.49 -1.72 -20.02
N HIS A 123 1.74 -1.23 -20.04
CA HIS A 123 2.91 -2.05 -19.75
C HIS A 123 3.27 -1.95 -18.27
N TYR A 124 3.67 -3.07 -17.69
CA TYR A 124 4.15 -3.18 -16.31
C TYR A 124 5.53 -3.81 -16.37
N GLU A 125 6.53 -3.07 -15.89
CA GLU A 125 7.91 -3.50 -15.86
C GLU A 125 8.33 -3.68 -14.39
N PRO A 126 8.70 -4.90 -13.96
CA PRO A 126 9.13 -5.12 -12.58
C PRO A 126 10.46 -4.42 -12.33
N VAL A 127 10.54 -3.72 -11.21
CA VAL A 127 11.74 -3.02 -10.74
C VAL A 127 12.34 -3.79 -9.57
N GLU A 128 13.64 -4.08 -9.62
CA GLU A 128 14.33 -4.66 -8.48
C GLU A 128 14.31 -3.67 -7.31
N HIS A 129 13.73 -4.09 -6.19
CA HIS A 129 13.66 -3.29 -4.98
C HIS A 129 13.77 -4.19 -3.75
N THR A 130 14.57 -3.79 -2.77
CA THR A 130 14.62 -4.44 -1.46
C THR A 130 13.79 -3.61 -0.49
N PHE A 131 12.70 -4.18 0.01
CA PHE A 131 11.82 -3.47 0.94
C PHE A 131 12.39 -3.43 2.36
N HIS A 132 12.24 -2.28 3.02
CA HIS A 132 12.65 -2.07 4.40
C HIS A 132 11.51 -1.58 5.29
N ALA A 133 11.57 -1.94 6.58
CA ALA A 133 10.62 -1.46 7.57
C ALA A 133 10.67 0.08 7.68
N GLY A 134 9.49 0.70 7.76
CA GLY A 134 9.30 2.15 7.79
C GLY A 134 9.05 2.79 6.42
N GLU A 135 9.33 2.09 5.32
CA GLU A 135 9.02 2.59 3.97
C GLU A 135 7.52 2.85 3.80
N VAL A 136 7.18 3.86 3.00
CA VAL A 136 5.81 4.12 2.54
C VAL A 136 5.74 3.72 1.07
N LEU A 137 4.90 2.75 0.77
CA LEU A 137 4.72 2.16 -0.54
C LEU A 137 3.39 2.63 -1.13
N HIS A 138 3.45 3.20 -2.32
CA HIS A 138 2.26 3.50 -3.12
C HIS A 138 1.84 2.24 -3.87
N ASN A 139 0.62 1.76 -3.68
CA ASN A 139 0.09 0.63 -4.42
C ASN A 139 -0.61 1.12 -5.69
N MET A 140 -0.50 0.37 -6.79
CA MET A 140 -1.17 0.69 -8.06
C MET A 140 -2.71 0.74 -7.95
N ASN A 141 -3.28 0.23 -6.86
CA ASN A 141 -4.71 0.40 -6.53
C ASN A 141 -5.08 1.80 -5.99
N GLY A 142 -4.10 2.69 -5.79
CA GLY A 142 -4.26 4.05 -5.31
C GLY A 142 -4.20 4.23 -3.78
N ASN A 143 -3.92 3.17 -3.02
CA ASN A 143 -3.73 3.25 -1.57
C ASN A 143 -2.26 3.24 -1.19
N ASP A 144 -1.94 3.92 -0.08
CA ASP A 144 -0.60 3.94 0.49
C ASP A 144 -0.50 3.06 1.72
N TYR A 145 0.63 2.37 1.82
CA TYR A 145 0.90 1.42 2.90
C TYR A 145 2.25 1.69 3.53
N ARG A 146 2.33 1.65 4.86
CA ARG A 146 3.60 1.67 5.59
C ARG A 146 4.07 0.24 5.86
N VAL A 147 5.32 -0.07 5.52
CA VAL A 147 5.96 -1.35 5.85
C VAL A 147 6.25 -1.37 7.34
N LEU A 148 5.70 -2.36 8.04
CA LEU A 148 6.01 -2.63 9.44
C LEU A 148 7.16 -3.62 9.57
N ALA A 149 7.18 -4.65 8.71
CA ALA A 149 8.26 -5.62 8.63
C ALA A 149 8.33 -6.26 7.24
N ALA A 150 9.54 -6.52 6.76
CA ALA A 150 9.77 -7.47 5.66
C ALA A 150 9.86 -8.87 6.28
N LEU A 151 8.90 -9.74 5.97
CA LEU A 151 8.87 -11.12 6.49
C LEU A 151 9.77 -12.01 5.62
N SER A 152 9.74 -11.79 4.31
CA SER A 152 10.64 -12.36 3.31
C SER A 152 10.98 -11.26 2.27
N PRO A 153 11.79 -11.54 1.22
CA PRO A 153 12.03 -10.59 0.14
C PRO A 153 10.74 -10.04 -0.50
N ASP A 154 9.73 -10.90 -0.64
CA ASP A 154 8.48 -10.57 -1.36
C ASP A 154 7.24 -10.52 -0.44
N ASP A 155 7.29 -11.02 0.80
CA ASP A 155 6.16 -10.99 1.73
C ASP A 155 6.37 -9.92 2.81
N LEU A 156 5.45 -8.96 2.88
CA LEU A 156 5.54 -7.79 3.76
C LEU A 156 4.36 -7.73 4.72
N LEU A 157 4.62 -7.38 5.97
CA LEU A 157 3.59 -6.88 6.87
C LEU A 157 3.50 -5.36 6.69
N VAL A 158 2.34 -4.90 6.24
CA VAL A 158 2.08 -3.49 5.97
C VAL A 158 0.85 -2.98 6.72
N MET A 159 0.77 -1.66 6.89
CA MET A 159 -0.37 -0.95 7.46
C MET A 159 -0.88 0.09 6.47
N SER A 160 -2.16 0.02 6.13
CA SER A 160 -2.85 1.04 5.34
C SER A 160 -2.78 2.39 6.05
N LEU A 161 -2.36 3.43 5.33
CA LEU A 161 -2.31 4.79 5.87
C LEU A 161 -3.70 5.45 5.96
N THR A 162 -4.69 4.92 5.25
CA THR A 162 -6.04 5.48 5.21
C THR A 162 -6.89 5.05 6.40
N ASP A 163 -6.87 3.76 6.73
CA ASP A 163 -7.78 3.15 7.72
C ASP A 163 -7.05 2.31 8.80
N SER A 164 -5.71 2.35 8.81
CA SER A 164 -4.87 1.60 9.76
C SER A 164 -5.05 0.08 9.70
N GLN A 165 -5.59 -0.45 8.60
CA GLN A 165 -5.71 -1.88 8.43
C GLN A 165 -4.34 -2.55 8.26
N LEU A 166 -4.08 -3.59 9.05
CA LEU A 166 -2.89 -4.43 9.00
C LEU A 166 -3.09 -5.56 8.00
N ILE A 167 -2.12 -5.73 7.11
CA ILE A 167 -2.20 -6.65 5.97
C ILE A 167 -0.86 -7.35 5.81
N VAL A 168 -0.88 -8.67 5.61
CA VAL A 168 0.27 -9.37 5.03
C VAL A 168 0.09 -9.36 3.52
N GLY A 169 0.88 -8.52 2.83
CA GLY A 169 0.98 -8.52 1.37
C GLY A 169 1.94 -9.61 0.95
N ARG A 170 1.49 -10.52 0.07
CA ARG A 170 2.28 -11.66 -0.41
C ARG A 170 2.66 -11.48 -1.87
N GLY A 171 3.90 -11.80 -2.22
CA GLY A 171 4.41 -11.61 -3.58
C GLY A 171 4.47 -10.13 -3.97
N VAL A 172 4.77 -9.25 -3.02
CA VAL A 172 4.88 -7.81 -3.24
C VAL A 172 6.03 -7.52 -4.19
N LYS A 173 5.75 -6.81 -5.27
CA LYS A 173 6.74 -6.37 -6.25
C LYS A 173 6.52 -4.92 -6.60
N LEU A 174 7.62 -4.23 -6.86
CA LEU A 174 7.60 -2.86 -7.38
C LEU A 174 7.52 -2.91 -8.90
N TYR A 175 6.68 -2.06 -9.47
CA TYR A 175 6.49 -1.93 -10.91
C TYR A 175 6.60 -0.48 -11.35
N GLU A 176 7.15 -0.29 -12.54
CA GLU A 176 6.93 0.89 -13.37
C GLU A 176 5.81 0.59 -14.38
N ARG A 177 4.85 1.51 -14.46
CA ARG A 177 3.67 1.40 -15.33
C ARG A 177 3.63 2.57 -16.29
N TYR A 178 3.46 2.27 -17.59
CA TYR A 178 3.39 3.28 -18.65
C TYR A 178 2.56 2.79 -19.85
N PRO A 179 2.07 3.70 -20.71
CA PRO A 179 1.35 3.34 -21.94
C PRO A 179 2.19 2.43 -22.86
N LYS A 180 1.62 1.29 -23.29
CA LYS A 180 2.36 0.33 -24.11
C LYS A 180 2.65 0.87 -25.50
N GLY A 181 3.90 0.71 -25.94
CA GLY A 181 4.36 1.11 -27.27
C GLY A 181 4.90 2.55 -27.33
N GLU A 182 4.82 3.28 -26.23
CA GLU A 182 5.50 4.56 -26.03
C GLU A 182 6.84 4.31 -25.31
N ARG A 183 7.83 5.16 -25.58
CA ARG A 183 9.09 5.12 -24.82
C ARG A 183 8.82 5.81 -23.48
N PRO A 184 9.00 5.15 -22.32
CA PRO A 184 8.79 5.78 -21.04
C PRO A 184 9.73 6.97 -20.88
N ASP A 185 9.20 8.05 -20.33
CA ASP A 185 9.94 9.20 -19.81
C ASP A 185 9.50 9.47 -18.36
N ASP A 186 10.27 10.29 -17.63
CA ASP A 186 10.06 10.52 -16.20
C ASP A 186 8.67 11.06 -15.85
N ASP A 187 7.97 11.67 -16.82
CA ASP A 187 6.62 12.22 -16.64
C ASP A 187 5.51 11.20 -16.97
N SER A 188 5.80 10.12 -17.69
CA SER A 188 4.81 9.12 -18.15
C SER A 188 4.86 7.78 -17.41
N VAL A 189 5.77 7.64 -16.45
CA VAL A 189 5.91 6.45 -15.63
C VAL A 189 5.24 6.65 -14.27
N VAL A 190 4.37 5.70 -13.91
CA VAL A 190 3.84 5.57 -12.55
C VAL A 190 4.60 4.43 -11.86
N THR A 191 5.22 4.72 -10.72
CA THR A 191 5.89 3.70 -9.89
C THR A 191 5.01 3.32 -8.72
N GLY A 192 4.87 2.03 -8.45
CA GLY A 192 4.04 1.54 -7.36
C GLY A 192 4.16 0.03 -7.18
N ILE A 193 3.70 -0.46 -6.04
CA ILE A 193 3.69 -1.88 -5.75
C ILE A 193 2.40 -2.54 -6.23
N GLU A 194 2.49 -3.82 -6.55
CA GLU A 194 1.35 -4.75 -6.55
C GLU A 194 1.74 -5.99 -5.74
N TRP A 195 0.74 -6.71 -5.25
CA TRP A 195 0.92 -7.99 -4.56
C TRP A 195 -0.08 -9.00 -5.09
N ASP A 196 0.27 -10.27 -5.02
CA ASP A 196 -0.58 -11.34 -5.52
C ASP A 196 -1.78 -11.56 -4.58
N HIS A 197 -1.53 -11.55 -3.26
CA HIS A 197 -2.54 -11.85 -2.25
C HIS A 197 -2.36 -10.98 -1.01
N GLY A 198 -3.47 -10.56 -0.39
CA GLY A 198 -3.48 -9.83 0.89
C GLY A 198 -4.22 -10.62 1.98
N VAL A 199 -3.57 -10.82 3.14
CA VAL A 199 -4.21 -11.39 4.33
C VAL A 199 -4.53 -10.26 5.30
N TYR A 200 -5.82 -10.01 5.53
CA TYR A 200 -6.29 -8.89 6.34
C TYR A 200 -6.42 -9.27 7.82
N LEU A 201 -5.66 -8.59 8.67
CA LEU A 201 -5.57 -8.90 10.11
C LEU A 201 -6.44 -7.98 10.99
N GLY A 202 -7.08 -6.97 10.39
CA GLY A 202 -7.81 -5.92 11.10
C GLY A 202 -6.90 -4.76 11.50
N SER A 203 -7.34 -3.88 12.40
CA SER A 203 -6.61 -2.65 12.78
C SER A 203 -6.04 -2.66 14.20
N ASP A 204 -6.35 -3.70 14.99
CA ASP A 204 -5.86 -3.81 16.37
C ASP A 204 -4.51 -4.54 16.41
N ILE A 205 -3.43 -3.76 16.42
CA ILE A 205 -2.05 -4.27 16.44
C ILE A 205 -1.76 -5.17 17.66
N THR A 206 -2.48 -4.99 18.77
CA THR A 206 -2.25 -5.77 19.99
C THR A 206 -2.70 -7.23 19.86
N ARG A 207 -3.50 -7.54 18.82
CA ARG A 207 -3.93 -8.90 18.49
C ARG A 207 -3.00 -9.62 17.53
N VAL A 208 -2.05 -8.88 16.93
CA VAL A 208 -1.11 -9.44 15.96
C VAL A 208 0.09 -10.04 16.67
N ASP A 209 0.36 -11.31 16.37
CA ASP A 209 1.50 -12.05 16.89
C ASP A 209 2.57 -12.14 15.79
N PHE A 210 3.60 -11.29 15.90
CA PHE A 210 4.63 -11.16 14.87
C PHE A 210 5.48 -12.42 14.71
N ASP A 211 5.63 -13.23 15.77
CA ASP A 211 6.37 -14.49 15.70
C ASP A 211 5.62 -15.51 14.85
N ILE A 212 4.29 -15.58 15.00
CA ILE A 212 3.43 -16.42 14.16
C ILE A 212 3.49 -15.94 12.70
N LEU A 213 3.42 -14.63 12.46
CA LEU A 213 3.51 -14.09 11.08
C LEU A 213 4.85 -14.42 10.43
N LYS A 214 5.96 -14.27 11.15
CA LYS A 214 7.27 -14.66 10.64
C LYS A 214 7.35 -16.16 10.35
N GLN A 215 6.68 -17.00 11.13
CA GLN A 215 6.63 -18.45 10.84
C GLN A 215 5.81 -18.78 9.60
N GLU A 216 4.64 -18.14 9.43
CA GLU A 216 3.72 -18.45 8.33
C GLU A 216 4.15 -17.85 6.99
N TYR A 217 4.70 -16.64 6.99
CA TYR A 217 4.99 -15.86 5.77
C TYR A 217 6.46 -15.45 5.64
N GLY A 218 7.27 -15.63 6.68
CA GLY A 218 8.68 -15.27 6.63
C GLY A 218 9.54 -16.33 5.94
N GLU A 219 10.77 -15.94 5.58
CA GLU A 219 11.74 -16.96 5.17
C GLU A 219 12.10 -17.86 6.36
N PRO A 220 12.21 -19.18 6.16
CA PRO A 220 12.75 -20.06 7.18
C PRO A 220 14.17 -19.61 7.53
N ASP A 221 14.44 -19.45 8.83
CA ASP A 221 15.76 -19.04 9.31
C ASP A 221 16.82 -19.99 8.73
N ARG A 222 17.82 -19.44 8.02
CA ARG A 222 18.91 -20.24 7.45
C ARG A 222 19.79 -20.77 8.57
N VAL A 223 19.92 -22.09 8.63
CA VAL A 223 20.84 -22.78 9.54
C VAL A 223 22.09 -23.13 8.75
N GLU A 224 23.13 -22.30 8.88
CA GLU A 224 24.42 -22.50 8.20
C GLU A 224 25.43 -23.17 9.11
N ASN A 225 25.33 -22.97 10.42
CA ASN A 225 26.21 -23.59 11.41
C ASN A 225 25.43 -24.05 12.66
N VAL A 226 26.13 -24.70 13.59
CA VAL A 226 25.55 -25.24 14.84
C VAL A 226 25.04 -24.12 15.75
N SER A 227 25.64 -22.93 15.75
CA SER A 227 25.13 -21.78 16.50
C SER A 227 23.77 -21.34 15.97
N ASP A 228 23.64 -21.18 14.65
CA ASP A 228 22.36 -20.83 14.02
C ASP A 228 21.28 -21.87 14.32
N LEU A 229 21.67 -23.17 14.33
CA LEU A 229 20.76 -24.24 14.72
C LEU A 229 20.28 -24.04 16.16
N ARG A 230 21.20 -23.77 17.09
CA ARG A 230 20.85 -23.60 18.51
C ARG A 230 19.94 -22.39 18.71
N ASP A 231 20.16 -21.31 17.99
CA ASP A 231 19.29 -20.12 18.04
C ASP A 231 17.90 -20.43 17.47
N MET A 232 17.82 -21.17 16.36
CA MET A 232 16.55 -21.64 15.80
C MET A 232 15.82 -22.59 16.77
N VAL A 233 16.53 -23.53 17.40
CA VAL A 233 15.96 -24.45 18.40
C VAL A 233 15.45 -23.68 19.62
N ARG A 234 16.21 -22.69 20.11
CA ARG A 234 15.79 -21.78 21.19
C ARG A 234 14.52 -21.03 20.83
N LYS A 235 14.47 -20.44 19.63
CA LYS A 235 13.30 -19.72 19.13
C LYS A 235 12.06 -20.63 19.07
N ASN A 236 12.21 -21.83 18.52
CA ASN A 236 11.10 -22.79 18.40
C ASN A 236 10.56 -23.24 19.77
N PHE A 237 11.45 -23.47 20.74
CA PHE A 237 11.04 -23.77 22.11
C PHE A 237 10.19 -22.63 22.70
N TRP A 238 10.69 -21.40 22.65
CA TRP A 238 9.99 -20.25 23.21
C TRP A 238 8.67 -19.95 22.50
N MET A 239 8.59 -20.18 21.20
CA MET A 239 7.35 -20.02 20.44
C MET A 239 6.23 -20.93 20.99
N GLN A 240 6.53 -22.21 21.19
CA GLN A 240 5.56 -23.15 21.72
C GLN A 240 5.30 -22.93 23.22
N LYS A 241 6.33 -22.51 23.96
CA LYS A 241 6.19 -22.11 25.37
C LYS A 241 5.27 -20.90 25.54
N ASN A 242 5.33 -19.93 24.64
CA ASN A 242 4.44 -18.78 24.63
C ASN A 242 2.98 -19.20 24.45
N VAL A 243 2.71 -20.19 23.57
CA VAL A 243 1.36 -20.77 23.41
C VAL A 243 0.91 -21.47 24.68
N GLU A 244 1.78 -22.27 25.32
CA GLU A 244 1.47 -22.92 26.60
C GLU A 244 1.12 -21.89 27.70
N MET A 245 1.86 -20.79 27.79
CA MET A 245 1.72 -19.79 28.86
C MET A 245 0.56 -18.79 28.61
N LYS A 246 -0.03 -18.75 27.41
CA LYS A 246 -1.04 -17.75 27.05
C LYS A 246 -2.38 -18.01 27.74
N GLU A 247 -2.63 -17.35 28.87
CA GLU A 247 -3.83 -17.55 29.71
C GLU A 247 -5.17 -17.45 28.95
N GLY A 248 -5.23 -16.61 27.91
CA GLY A 248 -6.41 -16.45 27.06
C GLY A 248 -6.75 -17.66 26.18
N LEU A 249 -5.86 -18.67 26.09
CA LEU A 249 -6.09 -19.87 25.28
C LEU A 249 -6.80 -20.98 26.08
N PRO A 250 -7.69 -21.77 25.43
CA PRO A 250 -8.31 -22.93 26.05
C PRO A 250 -7.26 -23.91 26.62
N GLY A 251 -7.52 -24.47 27.81
CA GLY A 251 -6.58 -25.38 28.47
C GLY A 251 -6.14 -26.56 27.61
N ARG A 252 -7.01 -27.09 26.73
CA ARG A 252 -6.65 -28.14 25.76
C ARG A 252 -5.53 -27.73 24.79
N VAL A 253 -5.53 -26.47 24.34
CA VAL A 253 -4.51 -25.94 23.40
C VAL A 253 -3.20 -25.75 24.14
N ARG A 254 -3.26 -25.18 25.35
CA ARG A 254 -2.09 -25.02 26.21
C ARG A 254 -1.44 -26.35 26.57
N ASN A 255 -2.24 -27.35 26.93
CA ASN A 255 -1.74 -28.69 27.23
C ASN A 255 -1.12 -29.37 26.00
N ALA A 256 -1.75 -29.27 24.83
CA ALA A 256 -1.17 -29.79 23.60
C ALA A 256 0.16 -29.11 23.24
N ALA A 257 0.28 -27.80 23.48
CA ALA A 257 1.54 -27.08 23.32
C ALA A 257 2.61 -27.60 24.28
N ARG A 258 2.28 -27.80 25.56
CA ARG A 258 3.19 -28.40 26.56
C ARG A 258 3.63 -29.81 26.17
N ASP A 259 2.70 -30.66 25.77
CA ASP A 259 3.01 -32.05 25.41
C ASP A 259 3.94 -32.06 24.19
N GLY A 260 3.73 -31.17 23.21
CA GLY A 260 4.65 -31.04 22.09
C GLY A 260 6.04 -30.48 22.46
N LEU A 261 6.16 -29.69 23.55
CA LEU A 261 7.48 -29.29 24.08
C LEU A 261 8.23 -30.51 24.64
N GLU A 262 7.55 -31.33 25.43
CA GLU A 262 8.11 -32.57 25.98
C GLU A 262 8.51 -33.53 24.85
N ASP A 263 7.66 -33.69 23.83
CA ASP A 263 7.94 -34.61 22.71
C ASP A 263 9.10 -34.14 21.83
N THR A 264 9.20 -32.83 21.57
CA THR A 264 10.19 -32.27 20.63
C THR A 264 11.52 -31.98 21.30
N PHE A 265 11.50 -31.42 22.51
CA PHE A 265 12.69 -30.93 23.21
C PHE A 265 13.05 -31.78 24.42
N GLY A 266 12.22 -32.76 24.79
CA GLY A 266 12.44 -33.60 25.98
C GLY A 266 12.15 -32.89 27.30
N THR A 267 11.63 -31.66 27.25
CA THR A 267 11.27 -30.88 28.42
C THR A 267 10.36 -29.70 28.03
N SER A 268 9.46 -29.33 28.93
CA SER A 268 8.72 -28.06 28.90
C SER A 268 9.30 -26.99 29.83
N GLU A 269 10.34 -27.31 30.61
CA GLU A 269 10.93 -26.40 31.61
C GLU A 269 12.06 -25.55 31.00
N PRO A 270 11.96 -24.21 30.97
CA PRO A 270 12.94 -23.35 30.31
C PRO A 270 14.38 -23.53 30.81
N ASP A 271 14.57 -23.60 32.13
CA ASP A 271 15.90 -23.78 32.73
C ASP A 271 16.55 -25.12 32.38
N VAL A 272 15.73 -26.15 32.15
CA VAL A 272 16.21 -27.48 31.75
C VAL A 272 16.56 -27.45 30.27
N PHE A 273 15.71 -26.84 29.46
CA PHE A 273 15.92 -26.65 28.03
C PHE A 273 17.24 -25.90 27.75
N ASP A 274 17.47 -24.75 28.39
CA ASP A 274 18.68 -23.95 28.16
C ASP A 274 19.96 -24.75 28.50
N LYS A 275 19.94 -25.53 29.61
CA LYS A 275 21.05 -26.42 29.96
C LYS A 275 21.28 -27.55 28.95
N MET A 276 20.21 -28.09 28.36
CA MET A 276 20.31 -29.13 27.33
C MET A 276 20.87 -28.54 26.03
N LEU A 277 20.40 -27.35 25.65
CA LEU A 277 20.85 -26.61 24.48
C LEU A 277 22.34 -26.25 24.57
N ASP A 278 22.79 -25.73 25.71
CA ASP A 278 24.19 -25.36 25.93
C ASP A 278 25.13 -26.58 25.88
N LYS A 279 24.65 -27.72 26.38
CA LYS A 279 25.36 -29.01 26.32
C LYS A 279 25.38 -29.64 24.92
N GLY A 280 24.71 -29.04 23.94
CA GLY A 280 24.67 -29.53 22.56
C GLY A 280 23.78 -30.75 22.35
N MET A 281 22.81 -31.00 23.24
CA MET A 281 21.89 -32.15 23.13
C MET A 281 21.11 -32.15 21.81
N TYR A 282 20.92 -30.98 21.20
CA TYR A 282 20.18 -30.82 19.94
C TYR A 282 21.10 -30.68 18.71
N ASP A 283 22.43 -30.67 18.87
CA ASP A 283 23.37 -30.46 17.75
C ASP A 283 23.27 -31.57 16.69
N GLY A 284 22.87 -32.78 17.09
CA GLY A 284 22.60 -33.89 16.17
C GLY A 284 21.52 -33.57 15.12
N MET A 285 20.63 -32.61 15.39
CA MET A 285 19.65 -32.13 14.40
C MET A 285 20.31 -31.40 13.23
N TYR A 286 21.53 -30.88 13.39
CA TYR A 286 22.28 -30.25 12.30
C TYR A 286 22.71 -31.29 11.27
N HIS A 287 23.32 -32.37 11.75
CA HIS A 287 23.80 -33.47 10.90
C HIS A 287 22.66 -34.15 10.15
N ALA A 288 21.51 -34.37 10.81
CA ALA A 288 20.32 -34.91 10.14
C ALA A 288 19.80 -33.97 9.03
N LYS A 289 19.87 -32.65 9.21
CA LYS A 289 19.51 -31.67 8.17
C LYS A 289 20.51 -31.64 7.01
N GLU A 290 21.81 -31.79 7.28
CA GLU A 290 22.83 -31.88 6.23
C GLU A 290 22.68 -33.15 5.40
N GLU A 291 22.42 -34.30 6.03
CA GLU A 291 22.15 -35.56 5.35
C GLU A 291 20.88 -35.44 4.48
N GLN A 292 19.81 -34.83 5.00
CA GLN A 292 18.60 -34.58 4.22
C GLN A 292 18.85 -33.64 3.02
N LYS A 293 19.64 -32.57 3.17
CA LYS A 293 20.04 -31.67 2.07
C LYS A 293 20.85 -32.41 0.99
N GLN A 294 21.70 -33.36 1.37
CA GLN A 294 22.47 -34.17 0.42
C GLN A 294 21.57 -35.16 -0.35
N ILE A 295 20.53 -35.69 0.31
CA ILE A 295 19.55 -36.60 -0.30
C ILE A 295 18.56 -35.85 -1.20
N SER A 296 18.17 -34.62 -0.86
CA SER A 296 17.19 -33.85 -1.64
C SER A 296 17.75 -33.17 -2.89
N GLY A 297 19.09 -33.12 -3.05
CA GLY A 297 19.75 -32.35 -4.11
C GLY A 297 19.55 -30.83 -3.95
N PRO A 298 20.31 -29.99 -4.68
CA PRO A 298 20.15 -28.55 -4.59
C PRO A 298 18.75 -28.15 -5.10
N SER A 299 17.93 -27.56 -4.23
CA SER A 299 16.69 -26.91 -4.63
C SER A 299 17.01 -25.88 -5.73
N ARG A 300 16.36 -26.06 -6.89
CA ARG A 300 16.39 -25.10 -8.00
C ARG A 300 15.65 -23.83 -7.66
#